data_AF-A0A971B5K9-F1
#
_entry.id   AF-A0A971B5K9-F1
#
_cell.length_a   1.000
_cell.length_b   1.000
_cell.length_c   1.000
_cell.angle_alpha   90.00
_cell.angle_beta   90.00
_cell.angle_gamma   90.00
#
_symmetry.space_group_name_H-M   'P 1'
#
loop_
_entity.id
_entity.type
_entity.pdbx_description
1 polymer ?
#
loop_
_entity_poly.entity_id
_entity_poly.type
_entity_poly.pdbx_seq_one_letter_code
_entity_poly.pdbx_strand_id
1 'polypeptide(L)'
;MRDYPIDPEGNTMRRLYLVVFSSVLTFASAGPAETLTLPRDHRPGWLSEEGLVMAGSWEPLPFRVRRDGSPGFTPTAEQQAAYEREHSPELTERGDQQFVHLINYRGADPVNDIEVRLRIPDDRRVRDVVLASPERERDLPVTHASEGGFVTFVVPQLDVYEVAVISIE
;
A
#
# COMPACT_ATOMS: atom_id res chain seq x y z
N MET A 1 -60.13 27.58 -37.35
CA MET A 1 -59.67 27.15 -36.02
C MET A 1 -59.93 25.65 -35.92
N ARG A 2 -58.89 24.83 -36.08
CA ARG A 2 -58.91 23.39 -35.77
C ARG A 2 -57.57 23.07 -35.11
N ASP A 3 -57.67 22.76 -33.83
CA ASP A 3 -56.58 22.34 -32.97
C ASP A 3 -55.98 21.03 -33.46
N TYR A 4 -54.65 20.98 -33.48
CA TYR A 4 -53.90 19.74 -33.57
C TYR A 4 -53.79 19.14 -32.16
N PRO A 5 -54.21 17.88 -31.93
CA PRO A 5 -53.92 17.21 -30.68
C PRO A 5 -52.43 16.84 -30.65
N ILE A 6 -51.70 17.37 -29.66
CA ILE A 6 -50.38 16.86 -29.28
C ILE A 6 -50.63 15.54 -28.56
N ASP A 7 -50.24 14.44 -29.20
CA ASP A 7 -50.19 13.10 -28.62
C ASP A 7 -49.17 13.07 -27.45
N PRO A 8 -49.60 12.81 -26.20
CA PRO A 8 -48.72 12.76 -25.04
C PRO A 8 -48.00 11.41 -24.86
N GLU A 9 -48.32 10.37 -25.64
CA GLU A 9 -47.82 9.01 -25.40
C GLU A 9 -46.48 8.70 -26.10
N GLY A 10 -46.11 9.47 -27.15
CA GLY A 10 -44.88 9.24 -27.90
C GLY A 10 -43.56 9.61 -27.20
N ASN A 11 -43.61 10.41 -26.12
CA ASN A 11 -42.41 10.92 -25.45
C ASN A 11 -41.91 9.98 -24.33
N THR A 12 -42.80 9.14 -23.79
CA THR A 12 -42.50 8.23 -22.67
C THR A 12 -41.78 6.97 -23.15
N MET A 13 -42.20 6.37 -24.28
CA MET A 13 -41.48 5.24 -24.87
C MET A 13 -40.07 5.63 -25.33
N ARG A 14 -39.89 6.79 -25.95
CA ARG A 14 -38.58 7.24 -26.46
C ARG A 14 -37.58 7.54 -25.35
N ARG A 15 -38.04 7.98 -24.17
CA ARG A 15 -37.22 8.14 -22.96
C ARG A 15 -36.90 6.81 -22.27
N LEU A 16 -37.83 5.85 -22.28
CA LEU A 16 -37.59 4.51 -21.73
C LEU A 16 -36.54 3.74 -22.55
N TYR A 17 -36.60 3.79 -23.88
CA TYR A 17 -35.59 3.18 -24.75
C TYR A 17 -34.20 3.81 -24.59
N LEU A 18 -34.11 5.14 -24.42
CA LEU A 18 -32.83 5.83 -24.20
C LEU A 18 -32.21 5.51 -22.83
N VAL A 19 -33.01 5.36 -21.77
CA VAL A 19 -32.51 4.99 -20.44
C VAL A 19 -32.09 3.52 -20.41
N VAL A 20 -32.83 2.61 -21.04
CA VAL A 20 -32.44 1.19 -21.14
C VAL A 20 -31.19 1.02 -22.01
N PHE A 21 -31.08 1.74 -23.13
CA PHE A 21 -29.89 1.69 -23.99
C PHE A 21 -28.65 2.31 -23.33
N SER A 22 -28.82 3.38 -22.54
CA SER A 22 -27.74 3.98 -21.73
C SER A 22 -27.32 3.09 -20.56
N SER A 23 -28.27 2.38 -19.92
CA SER A 23 -27.98 1.46 -18.80
C SER A 23 -27.28 0.18 -19.25
N VAL A 24 -27.51 -0.29 -20.49
CA VAL A 24 -26.78 -1.45 -21.04
C VAL A 24 -25.37 -1.06 -21.48
N LEU A 25 -25.13 0.20 -21.87
CA LEU A 25 -23.81 0.66 -22.29
C LEU A 25 -22.82 0.92 -21.14
N THR A 26 -23.29 1.06 -19.90
CA THR A 26 -22.41 1.42 -18.77
C THR A 26 -21.79 0.23 -18.03
N PHE A 27 -22.21 -1.00 -18.33
CA PHE A 27 -21.63 -2.21 -17.70
C PHE A 27 -20.46 -2.83 -18.48
N ALA A 28 -20.09 -2.27 -19.63
CA ALA A 28 -19.15 -2.91 -20.56
C ALA A 28 -17.66 -2.56 -20.36
N SER A 29 -17.28 -1.87 -19.27
CA SER A 29 -15.89 -1.47 -19.03
C SER A 29 -15.26 -2.04 -17.75
N ALA A 30 -15.89 -3.03 -17.11
CA ALA A 30 -15.20 -3.85 -16.13
C ALA A 30 -14.57 -5.06 -16.84
N GLY A 31 -13.47 -4.83 -17.57
CA GLY A 31 -12.65 -5.93 -18.06
C GLY A 31 -12.18 -6.79 -16.87
N PRO A 32 -12.08 -8.12 -17.00
CA PRO A 32 -11.50 -8.94 -15.95
C PRO A 32 -10.09 -8.41 -15.67
N ALA A 33 -9.78 -8.18 -14.39
CA ALA A 33 -8.43 -7.84 -13.99
C ALA A 33 -7.50 -8.91 -14.56
N GLU A 34 -6.59 -8.50 -15.45
CA GLU A 34 -5.61 -9.41 -16.01
C GLU A 34 -4.79 -9.96 -14.84
N THR A 35 -4.68 -11.28 -14.75
CA THR A 35 -3.89 -11.91 -13.71
C THR A 35 -2.42 -11.73 -14.07
N LEU A 36 -1.86 -10.58 -13.69
CA LEU A 36 -0.45 -10.22 -13.86
C LEU A 36 0.50 -11.01 -12.94
N THR A 37 -0.05 -11.96 -12.16
CA THR A 37 0.74 -12.82 -11.29
C THR A 37 0.93 -14.17 -11.96
N LEU A 38 2.19 -14.57 -12.12
CA LEU A 38 2.54 -15.92 -12.57
C LEU A 38 1.87 -16.96 -11.66
N PRO A 39 1.23 -18.00 -12.25
CA PRO A 39 0.82 -19.20 -11.53
C PRO A 39 1.95 -19.71 -10.64
N ARG A 40 1.61 -20.22 -9.45
CA ARG A 40 2.61 -20.58 -8.43
C ARG A 40 3.65 -21.58 -8.94
N ASP A 41 3.21 -22.52 -9.75
CA ASP A 41 3.99 -23.55 -10.43
C ASP A 41 4.90 -23.00 -11.55
N HIS A 42 4.65 -21.78 -12.02
CA HIS A 42 5.43 -21.10 -13.06
C HIS A 42 6.43 -20.09 -12.48
N ARG A 43 6.52 -19.95 -11.15
CA ARG A 43 7.50 -19.06 -10.51
C ARG A 43 8.88 -19.73 -10.45
N PRO A 44 9.98 -18.95 -10.53
CA PRO A 44 11.31 -19.51 -10.36
C PRO A 44 11.45 -20.25 -9.03
N GLY A 45 12.11 -21.42 -9.04
CA GLY A 45 12.29 -22.25 -7.83
C GLY A 45 12.93 -21.50 -6.66
N TRP A 46 13.92 -20.64 -6.95
CA TRP A 46 14.58 -19.79 -5.95
C TRP A 46 13.59 -18.91 -5.17
N LEU A 47 12.46 -18.50 -5.76
CA LEU A 47 11.50 -17.64 -5.07
C LEU A 47 10.81 -18.36 -3.91
N SER A 48 10.65 -19.68 -3.98
CA SER A 48 10.07 -20.48 -2.90
C SER A 48 11.14 -20.93 -1.88
N GLU A 49 12.36 -21.15 -2.36
CA GLU A 49 13.49 -21.63 -1.54
C GLU A 49 14.16 -20.51 -0.74
N GLU A 50 14.34 -19.34 -1.35
CA GLU A 50 15.05 -18.18 -0.79
C GLU A 50 14.05 -17.12 -0.31
N GLY A 51 12.92 -16.97 -1.00
CA GLY A 51 11.98 -15.86 -0.78
C GLY A 51 12.44 -14.58 -1.49
N LEU A 52 11.51 -13.63 -1.66
CA LEU A 52 11.82 -12.27 -2.09
C LEU A 52 11.52 -11.35 -0.92
N VAL A 53 12.51 -10.56 -0.50
CA VAL A 53 12.29 -9.43 0.40
C VAL A 53 12.43 -8.16 -0.43
N MET A 54 11.33 -7.43 -0.59
CA MET A 54 11.36 -6.11 -1.20
C MET A 54 11.46 -5.06 -0.11
N ALA A 55 12.55 -4.30 -0.12
CA ALA A 55 12.79 -3.19 0.79
C ALA A 55 12.64 -1.84 0.06
N GLY A 56 11.83 -0.95 0.62
CA GLY A 56 11.80 0.45 0.24
C GLY A 56 10.84 1.24 1.11
N SER A 57 10.64 2.52 0.78
CA SER A 57 9.97 3.52 1.63
C SER A 57 8.52 3.81 1.20
N TRP A 58 7.85 2.88 0.52
CA TRP A 58 6.45 3.05 0.12
C TRP A 58 5.51 2.51 1.22
N GLU A 59 4.92 3.38 2.04
CA GLU A 59 3.79 2.92 2.86
C GLU A 59 2.49 3.40 2.23
N PRO A 60 1.62 2.55 1.67
CA PRO A 60 0.34 3.01 1.17
C PRO A 60 -0.50 3.52 2.35
N LEU A 61 -1.17 4.67 2.17
CA LEU A 61 -2.04 5.28 3.19
C LEU A 61 -2.93 4.28 3.96
N PRO A 62 -3.62 3.32 3.31
CA PRO A 62 -4.44 2.35 4.04
C PRO A 62 -3.69 1.62 5.15
N PHE A 63 -2.40 1.33 5.01
CA PHE A 63 -1.62 0.64 6.04
C PHE A 63 -1.25 1.55 7.22
N ARG A 64 -1.05 2.86 6.99
CA ARG A 64 -0.76 3.82 8.06
C ARG A 64 -1.92 4.04 9.01
N VAL A 65 -3.13 4.11 8.47
CA VAL A 65 -4.32 4.49 9.26
C VAL A 65 -5.18 3.30 9.66
N ARG A 66 -5.00 2.13 9.03
CA ARG A 66 -5.70 0.89 9.41
C ARG A 66 -4.91 0.15 10.49
N ARG A 67 -5.32 0.32 11.74
CA ARG A 67 -4.72 -0.37 12.90
C ARG A 67 -5.37 -1.73 13.22
N ASP A 68 -6.54 -2.03 12.68
CA ASP A 68 -7.36 -3.18 13.09
C ASP A 68 -7.54 -4.25 11.99
N GLY A 69 -6.90 -4.07 10.83
CA GLY A 69 -6.95 -5.02 9.72
C GLY A 69 -8.33 -5.19 9.06
N SER A 70 -9.35 -4.40 9.44
CA SER A 70 -10.71 -4.59 8.97
C SER A 70 -10.89 -4.26 7.46
N PRO A 71 -11.71 -5.04 6.72
CA PRO A 71 -12.00 -4.75 5.32
C PRO A 71 -12.89 -3.50 5.17
N GLY A 72 -12.77 -2.80 4.05
CA GLY A 72 -13.63 -1.66 3.72
C GLY A 72 -13.24 -0.33 4.37
N PHE A 73 -12.03 -0.22 4.92
CA PHE A 73 -11.52 1.03 5.44
C PHE A 73 -11.22 2.03 4.30
N THR A 74 -11.83 3.21 4.37
CA THR A 74 -11.56 4.34 3.48
C THR A 74 -10.91 5.46 4.29
N PRO A 75 -9.68 5.90 3.98
CA PRO A 75 -9.03 7.02 4.64
C PRO A 75 -9.87 8.31 4.54
N THR A 76 -9.83 9.14 5.58
CA THR A 76 -10.47 10.46 5.53
C THR A 76 -9.70 11.40 4.59
N ALA A 77 -10.37 12.44 4.09
CA ALA A 77 -9.73 13.47 3.27
C ALA A 77 -8.55 14.16 4.00
N GLU A 78 -8.64 14.31 5.32
CA GLU A 78 -7.56 14.85 6.14
C GLU A 78 -6.35 13.91 6.20
N GLN A 79 -6.59 12.62 6.41
CA GLN A 79 -5.53 11.59 6.40
C GLN A 79 -4.85 11.54 5.03
N GLN A 80 -5.61 11.66 3.95
CA GLN A 80 -5.09 11.66 2.60
C GLN A 80 -4.27 12.91 2.29
N ALA A 81 -4.74 14.09 2.71
CA ALA A 81 -3.98 15.32 2.56
C ALA A 81 -2.69 15.35 3.42
N ALA A 82 -2.71 14.74 4.62
CA ALA A 82 -1.51 14.59 5.44
C ALA A 82 -0.48 13.68 4.77
N TYR A 83 -0.94 12.54 4.28
CA TYR A 83 -0.12 11.60 3.52
C TYR A 83 0.53 12.25 2.31
N GLU A 84 -0.23 12.98 1.49
CA GLU A 84 0.30 13.67 0.30
C GLU A 84 1.36 14.72 0.64
N ARG A 85 1.20 15.46 1.75
CA ARG A 85 2.22 16.42 2.20
C ARG A 85 3.51 15.73 2.61
N GLU A 86 3.42 14.63 3.36
CA GLU A 86 4.57 13.84 3.80
C GLU A 86 5.34 13.21 2.63
N HIS A 87 4.65 12.89 1.54
CA HIS A 87 5.26 12.32 0.31
C HIS A 87 5.63 13.39 -0.72
N SER A 88 5.61 14.68 -0.35
CA SER A 88 6.15 15.73 -1.20
C SER A 88 7.69 15.61 -1.27
N PRO A 89 8.32 15.94 -2.42
CA PRO A 89 9.78 15.86 -2.57
C PRO A 89 10.53 16.64 -1.48
N GLU A 90 10.02 17.82 -1.11
CA GLU A 90 10.62 18.68 -0.10
C GLU A 90 10.59 18.06 1.31
N LEU A 91 9.52 17.34 1.68
CA LEU A 91 9.44 16.65 2.97
C LEU A 91 10.17 15.31 2.97
N THR A 92 10.22 14.61 1.83
CA THR A 92 10.97 13.35 1.71
C THR A 92 12.48 13.57 1.90
N GLU A 93 12.99 14.72 1.46
CA GLU A 93 14.40 15.12 1.65
C GLU A 93 14.72 15.67 3.06
N ARG A 94 13.71 16.15 3.80
CA ARG A 94 13.85 16.74 5.15
C ARG A 94 13.33 15.86 6.30
N GLY A 95 12.81 14.68 6.00
CA GLY A 95 12.16 13.81 6.98
C GLY A 95 13.05 13.49 8.19
N ASP A 96 12.42 13.36 9.35
CA ASP A 96 13.00 12.83 10.60
C ASP A 96 12.80 11.32 10.72
N GLN A 97 12.25 10.67 9.69
CA GLN A 97 11.99 9.24 9.64
C GLN A 97 12.29 8.68 8.25
N GLN A 98 12.86 7.48 8.22
CA GLN A 98 12.96 6.62 7.04
C GLN A 98 12.23 5.31 7.29
N PHE A 99 11.59 4.79 6.26
CA PHE A 99 10.80 3.57 6.35
C PHE A 99 11.43 2.49 5.48
N VAL A 100 11.54 1.28 6.03
CA VAL A 100 11.89 0.07 5.28
C VAL A 100 10.75 -0.92 5.44
N HIS A 101 10.00 -1.13 4.36
CA HIS A 101 8.99 -2.18 4.29
C HIS A 101 9.66 -3.52 4.02
N LEU A 102 9.26 -4.57 4.72
CA LEU A 102 9.64 -5.94 4.42
C LEU A 102 8.36 -6.75 4.19
N ILE A 103 8.28 -7.40 3.04
CA ILE A 103 7.17 -8.27 2.66
C ILE A 103 7.73 -9.67 2.43
N ASN A 104 7.13 -10.67 3.09
CA ASN A 104 7.50 -12.06 2.88
C ASN A 104 6.54 -12.74 1.89
N TYR A 105 7.11 -13.25 0.79
CA TYR A 105 6.35 -13.98 -0.24
C TYR A 105 6.33 -15.51 -0.05
N ARG A 106 6.93 -16.04 1.03
CA ARG A 106 7.01 -17.49 1.32
C ARG A 106 5.69 -18.09 1.82
N GLY A 107 4.57 -17.38 1.70
CA GLY A 107 3.26 -17.91 2.09
C GLY A 107 3.10 -17.94 3.60
N ALA A 108 2.95 -19.13 4.18
CA ALA A 108 2.74 -19.30 5.62
C ALA A 108 4.04 -19.46 6.43
N ASP A 109 5.19 -19.53 5.76
CA ASP A 109 6.47 -19.80 6.41
C ASP A 109 7.16 -18.48 6.81
N PRO A 110 7.35 -18.21 8.12
CA PRO A 110 8.03 -17.01 8.58
C PRO A 110 9.52 -17.04 8.25
N VAL A 111 10.10 -15.85 8.06
CA VAL A 111 11.55 -15.66 7.90
C VAL A 111 12.10 -15.00 9.16
N ASN A 112 13.17 -15.55 9.72
CA ASN A 112 13.76 -15.08 10.97
C ASN A 112 15.14 -14.45 10.75
N ASP A 113 15.57 -13.66 11.73
CA ASP A 113 16.92 -13.12 11.84
C ASP A 113 17.40 -12.36 10.58
N ILE A 114 16.54 -11.48 10.05
CA ILE A 114 16.85 -10.70 8.85
C ILE A 114 17.70 -9.49 9.25
N GLU A 115 18.98 -9.51 8.92
CA GLU A 115 19.84 -8.33 9.03
C GLU A 115 19.46 -7.28 7.97
N VAL A 116 19.14 -6.08 8.43
CA VAL A 116 18.90 -4.92 7.57
C VAL A 116 20.04 -3.94 7.77
N ARG A 117 20.64 -3.52 6.65
CA ARG A 117 21.68 -2.48 6.64
C ARG A 117 21.29 -1.36 5.68
N LEU A 118 21.12 -0.15 6.21
CA LEU A 118 20.66 1.02 5.47
C LEU A 118 21.70 2.15 5.53
N ARG A 119 21.91 2.85 4.41
CA ARG A 119 22.75 4.06 4.38
C ARG A 119 21.96 5.24 4.93
N ILE A 120 22.56 5.95 5.87
CA ILE A 120 22.01 7.18 6.45
C ILE A 120 22.66 8.37 5.74
N PRO A 121 21.94 9.48 5.51
CA PRO A 121 22.53 10.72 5.01
C PRO A 121 23.71 11.17 5.87
N ASP A 122 24.78 11.66 5.23
CA ASP A 122 26.08 11.90 5.88
C ASP A 122 26.02 12.93 7.04
N ASP A 123 24.99 13.77 7.07
CA ASP A 123 24.75 14.82 8.05
C ASP A 123 23.71 14.44 9.13
N ARG A 124 23.19 13.21 9.11
CA ARG A 124 22.13 12.75 10.02
C ARG A 124 22.60 11.56 10.87
N ARG A 125 21.95 11.37 12.01
CA ARG A 125 22.19 10.26 12.93
C ARG A 125 20.89 9.51 13.21
N VAL A 126 20.99 8.20 13.42
CA VAL A 126 19.85 7.41 13.88
C VAL A 126 19.65 7.61 15.37
N ARG A 127 18.43 7.97 15.74
CA ARG A 127 17.96 8.08 17.13
C ARG A 127 17.45 6.74 17.64
N ASP A 128 16.58 6.08 16.88
CA ASP A 128 16.01 4.78 17.19
C ASP A 128 15.51 4.04 15.94
N VAL A 129 15.29 2.74 16.12
CA VAL A 129 14.64 1.86 15.16
C VAL A 129 13.52 1.10 15.86
N VAL A 130 12.32 1.12 15.29
CA VAL A 130 11.17 0.35 15.77
C VAL A 130 10.55 -0.46 14.62
N LEU A 131 10.00 -1.62 14.94
CA LEU A 131 9.30 -2.50 14.00
C LEU A 131 7.79 -2.44 14.24
N ALA A 132 7.06 -1.98 13.24
CA ALA A 132 5.61 -1.96 13.22
C ALA A 132 5.08 -3.06 12.28
N SER A 133 3.98 -3.71 12.66
CA SER A 133 3.29 -4.68 11.82
C SER A 133 1.78 -4.59 12.06
N PRO A 134 0.94 -4.74 11.02
CA PRO A 134 -0.51 -4.84 11.16
C PRO A 134 -0.96 -5.98 12.08
N GLU A 135 -0.13 -7.02 12.23
CA GLU A 135 -0.45 -8.20 13.04
C GLU A 135 -0.01 -8.04 14.51
N ARG A 136 0.67 -6.93 14.83
CA ARG A 136 1.22 -6.65 16.16
C ARG A 136 0.50 -5.49 16.81
N GLU A 137 0.05 -5.69 18.05
CA GLU A 137 -0.66 -4.64 18.81
C GLU A 137 0.22 -3.42 19.16
N ARG A 138 1.54 -3.61 19.27
CA ARG A 138 2.49 -2.57 19.70
C ARG A 138 3.79 -2.67 18.92
N ASP A 139 4.35 -1.53 18.57
CA ASP A 139 5.65 -1.48 17.92
C ASP A 139 6.73 -2.12 18.78
N LEU A 140 7.68 -2.78 18.12
CA LEU A 140 8.79 -3.49 18.74
C LEU A 140 10.08 -2.67 18.56
N PRO A 141 10.62 -2.04 19.62
CA PRO A 141 11.93 -1.40 19.54
C PRO A 141 13.03 -2.44 19.30
N VAL A 142 13.96 -2.13 18.41
CA VAL A 142 15.12 -2.98 18.14
C VAL A 142 16.42 -2.25 18.40
N THR A 143 17.42 -2.99 18.89
CA THR A 143 18.78 -2.47 19.00
C THR A 143 19.37 -2.31 17.61
N HIS A 144 20.10 -1.23 17.41
CA HIS A 144 20.78 -0.93 16.16
C HIS A 144 22.23 -0.54 16.42
N ALA A 145 23.08 -0.75 15.43
CA ALA A 145 24.46 -0.28 15.40
C ALA A 145 24.62 0.74 14.27
N SER A 146 25.31 1.84 14.55
CA SER A 146 25.59 2.90 13.57
C SER A 146 27.10 2.99 13.32
N GLU A 147 27.56 2.58 12.14
CA GLU A 147 28.98 2.57 11.76
C GLU A 147 29.17 2.94 10.28
N GLY A 148 30.14 3.82 10.00
CA GLY A 148 30.53 4.15 8.62
C GLY A 148 29.40 4.74 7.77
N GLY A 149 28.50 5.51 8.38
CA GLY A 149 27.32 6.09 7.72
C GLY A 149 26.17 5.09 7.50
N PHE A 150 26.28 3.86 8.00
CA PHE A 150 25.21 2.88 7.95
C PHE A 150 24.57 2.66 9.31
N VAL A 151 23.29 2.34 9.30
CA VAL A 151 22.61 1.69 10.41
C VAL A 151 22.39 0.21 10.10
N THR A 152 22.64 -0.65 11.07
CA THR A 152 22.38 -2.08 11.00
C THR A 152 21.49 -2.51 12.17
N PHE A 153 20.46 -3.30 11.89
CA PHE A 153 19.56 -3.89 12.89
C PHE A 153 19.02 -5.23 12.39
N VAL A 154 18.41 -6.00 13.29
CA VAL A 154 17.84 -7.32 12.96
C VAL A 154 16.32 -7.28 13.12
N VAL A 155 15.61 -7.77 12.11
CA VAL A 155 14.19 -8.10 12.19
C VAL A 155 14.09 -9.56 12.66
N PRO A 156 13.65 -9.81 13.92
CA PRO A 156 13.74 -11.13 14.52
C PRO A 156 12.84 -12.16 13.82
N GLN A 157 11.66 -11.73 13.38
CA GLN A 157 10.70 -12.54 12.65
C GLN A 157 9.90 -11.64 11.70
N LEU A 158 9.69 -12.13 10.49
CA LEU A 158 8.83 -11.56 9.45
C LEU A 158 7.85 -12.64 9.01
N ASP A 159 6.59 -12.50 9.44
CA ASP A 159 5.49 -13.37 9.02
C ASP A 159 5.04 -12.99 7.61
N VAL A 160 4.15 -12.01 7.48
CA VAL A 160 3.69 -11.47 6.18
C VAL A 160 4.33 -10.12 5.89
N TYR A 161 4.36 -9.24 6.89
CA TYR A 161 4.71 -7.83 6.70
C TYR A 161 5.29 -7.20 7.96
N GLU A 162 6.40 -6.47 7.79
CA GLU A 162 7.02 -5.62 8.79
C GLU A 162 7.37 -4.26 8.19
N VAL A 163 7.37 -3.23 9.03
CA VAL A 163 7.88 -1.90 8.68
C VAL A 163 8.91 -1.52 9.74
N ALA A 164 10.16 -1.35 9.32
CA ALA A 164 11.15 -0.71 10.17
C ALA A 164 11.02 0.80 9.99
N VAL A 165 10.77 1.50 11.10
CA VAL A 165 10.78 2.96 11.18
C VAL A 165 12.10 3.37 11.81
N ILE A 166 12.92 4.09 11.04
CA ILE A 166 14.23 4.58 11.44
C ILE A 166 14.08 6.08 11.70
N SER A 167 14.12 6.46 12.97
CA SER A 167 14.12 7.86 13.39
C SER A 167 15.50 8.47 13.16
N ILE A 168 15.58 9.57 12.41
CA ILE A 168 16.82 10.28 12.06
C ILE A 168 16.79 11.75 12.53
N GLU A 169 17.92 12.24 13.04
CA GLU A 169 18.11 13.63 13.51
C GLU A 169 19.40 14.25 13.01
#